data_AF-A0A6P0Y0M3-F1
#
_entry.id   AF-A0A6P0Y0M3-F1
#
_cell.length_a   1.000
_cell.length_b   1.000
_cell.length_c   1.000
_cell.angle_alpha   90.00
_cell.angle_beta   90.00
_cell.angle_gamma   90.00
#
_symmetry.space_group_name_H-M   'P 1'
#
loop_
_entity.id
_entity.type
_entity.pdbx_description
1 polymer ?
#
loop_
_entity_poly.entity_id
_entity_poly.type
_entity_poly.pdbx_seq_one_letter_code
_entity_poly.pdbx_strand_id
1 'polypeptide(L)'
;MTETNKTTNSSSESNTQSNQPTKLDQGSGQRTTLQVETKPVQEKQAQESQVSEKLALPGNRPIGTTHLQYTQTISNRPVVSTGLEVHHTMSASGIRPVVVSGLEFNSTITASGVRPVGTNHLEVSQTLMNRPVASNQIDNEGLMGFLD
;
A
#
# COMPACT_ATOMS: atom_id res chain seq x y z
N MET A 1 -46.93 -11.55 -21.44
CA MET A 1 -46.74 -10.09 -21.44
C MET A 1 -45.26 -9.83 -21.60
N THR A 2 -44.84 -9.28 -22.74
CA THR A 2 -43.44 -9.05 -23.11
C THR A 2 -43.11 -7.58 -22.90
N GLU A 3 -42.28 -7.26 -21.92
CA GLU A 3 -41.86 -5.88 -21.65
C GLU A 3 -40.58 -5.55 -22.41
N THR A 4 -40.70 -4.60 -23.33
CA THR A 4 -39.63 -4.03 -24.14
C THR A 4 -39.04 -2.82 -23.40
N ASN A 5 -37.79 -2.92 -22.92
CA ASN A 5 -37.10 -1.79 -22.31
C ASN A 5 -36.49 -0.87 -23.39
N LYS A 6 -36.94 0.39 -23.41
CA LYS A 6 -36.52 1.45 -24.33
C LYS A 6 -35.31 2.18 -23.76
N THR A 7 -34.15 2.05 -24.41
CA THR A 7 -32.93 2.82 -24.15
C THR A 7 -33.15 4.29 -24.44
N THR A 8 -32.89 5.18 -23.48
CA THR A 8 -32.79 6.63 -23.70
C THR A 8 -31.33 7.04 -23.54
N ASN A 9 -30.72 7.40 -24.67
CA ASN A 9 -29.42 8.04 -24.75
C ASN A 9 -29.56 9.50 -24.30
N SER A 10 -28.83 9.90 -23.26
CA SER A 10 -28.66 11.30 -22.90
C SER A 10 -27.21 11.70 -23.18
N SER A 11 -27.01 12.34 -24.33
CA SER A 11 -25.78 13.03 -24.73
C SER A 11 -25.69 14.34 -23.96
N SER A 12 -24.68 14.48 -23.10
CA SER A 12 -24.32 15.78 -22.49
C SER A 12 -23.16 16.39 -23.27
N GLU A 13 -23.45 17.52 -23.90
CA GLU A 13 -22.51 18.34 -24.67
C GLU A 13 -21.60 19.15 -23.73
N SER A 14 -20.31 19.23 -24.06
CA SER A 14 -19.30 19.97 -23.30
C SER A 14 -19.31 21.46 -23.66
N ASN A 15 -19.48 22.33 -22.68
CA ASN A 15 -19.47 23.78 -22.86
C ASN A 15 -18.03 24.33 -22.66
N THR A 16 -17.38 24.73 -23.74
CA THR A 16 -16.08 25.41 -23.77
C THR A 16 -16.27 26.92 -23.59
N GLN A 17 -15.78 27.48 -22.49
CA GLN A 17 -15.66 28.93 -22.34
C GLN A 17 -14.19 29.37 -22.39
N SER A 18 -13.86 30.01 -23.52
CA SER A 18 -12.61 30.69 -23.83
C SER A 18 -12.50 31.99 -23.05
N ASN A 19 -11.39 32.22 -22.33
CA ASN A 19 -11.06 33.52 -21.78
C ASN A 19 -9.68 33.97 -22.33
N GLN A 20 -9.74 34.97 -23.20
CA GLN A 20 -8.61 35.74 -23.73
C GLN A 20 -8.16 36.78 -22.68
N PRO A 21 -6.87 37.15 -22.56
CA PRO A 21 -6.43 38.12 -21.57
C PRO A 21 -6.59 39.58 -22.04
N THR A 22 -7.19 40.41 -21.18
CA THR A 22 -7.31 41.86 -21.34
C THR A 22 -6.00 42.56 -20.90
N LYS A 23 -5.45 43.44 -21.75
CA LYS A 23 -4.33 44.34 -21.43
C LYS A 23 -4.83 45.64 -20.79
N LEU A 24 -4.20 46.06 -19.69
CA LEU A 24 -4.10 47.42 -19.09
C LEU A 24 -2.98 47.30 -18.02
N ASP A 25 -2.13 48.26 -17.66
CA ASP A 25 -1.79 49.63 -18.05
C ASP A 25 -0.43 49.92 -17.38
N GLN A 26 0.35 50.86 -17.91
CA GLN A 26 1.69 51.22 -17.42
C GLN A 26 1.59 52.05 -16.12
N GLY A 27 2.00 51.47 -15.00
CA GLY A 27 2.11 52.16 -13.71
C GLY A 27 3.50 52.01 -13.11
N SER A 28 4.27 53.11 -13.14
CA SER A 28 5.59 53.26 -12.52
C SER A 28 5.56 52.96 -11.01
N GLY A 29 6.26 51.91 -10.59
CA GLY A 29 6.55 51.62 -9.19
C GLY A 29 7.91 50.95 -9.06
N GLN A 30 8.86 51.65 -8.45
CA GLN A 30 10.25 51.22 -8.27
C GLN A 30 10.30 49.88 -7.50
N ARG A 31 10.69 48.78 -8.15
CA ARG A 31 11.00 47.52 -7.47
C ARG A 31 12.44 47.57 -6.97
N THR A 32 12.61 47.65 -5.65
CA THR A 32 13.89 47.36 -5.00
C THR A 32 14.15 45.85 -5.14
N THR A 33 15.28 45.48 -5.75
CA THR A 33 15.68 44.08 -5.92
C THR A 33 16.38 43.60 -4.65
N LEU A 34 15.77 42.64 -3.95
CA LEU A 34 16.44 41.88 -2.89
C LEU A 34 17.30 40.81 -3.56
N GLN A 35 18.63 40.96 -3.49
CA GLN A 35 19.57 39.94 -3.95
C GLN A 35 19.60 38.82 -2.88
N VAL A 36 19.05 37.66 -3.23
CA VAL A 36 19.22 36.42 -2.44
C VAL A 36 20.47 35.73 -2.99
N GLU A 37 21.54 35.75 -2.21
CA GLU A 37 22.74 34.98 -2.50
C GLU A 37 22.43 33.49 -2.26
N THR A 38 22.31 32.72 -3.35
CA THR A 38 22.12 31.27 -3.28
C THR A 38 23.46 30.58 -3.16
N LYS A 39 23.72 30.03 -1.97
CA LYS A 39 24.79 29.06 -1.72
C LYS A 39 24.59 27.83 -2.65
N PRO A 40 25.63 27.29 -3.31
CA PRO A 40 25.46 26.18 -4.22
C PRO A 40 24.98 24.94 -3.46
N VAL A 41 23.80 24.44 -3.84
CA VAL A 41 23.30 23.13 -3.41
C VAL A 41 24.13 22.09 -4.16
N GLN A 42 24.81 21.23 -3.40
CA GLN A 42 25.54 20.08 -3.91
C GLN A 42 24.61 19.23 -4.78
N GLU A 43 25.06 18.96 -6.00
CA GLU A 43 24.41 18.07 -6.95
C GLU A 43 24.23 16.69 -6.33
N LYS A 44 23.02 16.41 -5.85
CA LYS A 44 22.61 15.04 -5.56
C LYS A 44 22.41 14.37 -6.91
N GLN A 45 23.33 13.47 -7.26
CA GLN A 45 23.27 12.65 -8.47
C GLN A 45 21.84 12.16 -8.69
N ALA A 46 21.23 12.61 -9.78
CA ALA A 46 19.95 12.11 -10.23
C ALA A 46 20.15 10.62 -10.54
N GLN A 47 19.57 9.75 -9.73
CA GLN A 47 19.47 8.33 -10.08
C GLN A 47 18.76 8.25 -11.43
N GLU A 48 19.50 7.76 -12.42
CA GLU A 48 19.03 7.51 -13.77
C GLU A 48 17.88 6.51 -13.69
N SER A 49 16.65 7.02 -13.75
CA SER A 49 15.46 6.21 -13.78
C SER A 49 15.45 5.50 -15.12
N GLN A 50 15.71 4.19 -15.12
CA GLN A 50 15.77 3.37 -16.32
C GLN A 50 14.48 3.57 -17.12
N VAL A 51 14.62 4.23 -18.28
CA VAL A 51 13.53 4.55 -19.18
C VAL A 51 13.12 3.26 -19.87
N SER A 52 12.05 2.63 -19.39
CA SER A 52 11.41 1.50 -20.05
C SER A 52 11.07 1.87 -21.50
N GLU A 53 11.42 1.00 -22.44
CA GLU A 53 11.18 1.17 -23.87
C GLU A 53 9.75 1.67 -24.14
N LYS A 54 9.66 2.84 -24.77
CA LYS A 54 8.48 3.70 -24.80
C LYS A 54 7.38 3.09 -25.70
N LEU A 55 6.53 2.24 -25.15
CA LEU A 55 5.20 2.00 -25.73
C LEU A 55 4.35 3.25 -25.49
N ALA A 56 4.18 4.07 -26.53
CA ALA A 56 3.53 5.37 -26.40
C ALA A 56 2.03 5.24 -26.06
N LEU A 57 1.68 5.42 -24.78
CA LEU A 57 0.29 5.69 -24.40
C LEU A 57 -0.16 7.03 -24.99
N PRO A 58 -1.44 7.19 -25.35
CA PRO A 58 -1.97 8.45 -25.86
C PRO A 58 -1.71 9.59 -24.87
N GLY A 59 -1.12 10.69 -25.36
CA GLY A 59 -0.74 11.84 -24.55
C GLY A 59 0.57 11.68 -23.77
N ASN A 60 1.51 10.81 -24.22
CA ASN A 60 2.83 10.63 -23.62
C ASN A 60 2.81 10.38 -22.10
N ARG A 61 1.88 9.55 -21.64
CA ARG A 61 1.77 9.22 -20.21
C ARG A 61 3.03 8.43 -19.78
N PRO A 62 3.73 8.86 -18.71
CA PRO A 62 4.89 8.13 -18.22
C PRO A 62 4.49 6.75 -17.69
N ILE A 63 5.34 5.75 -17.93
CA ILE A 63 5.20 4.40 -17.41
C ILE A 63 6.16 4.26 -16.23
N GLY A 64 5.63 3.97 -15.03
CA GLY A 64 6.46 3.66 -13.86
C GLY A 64 7.01 2.24 -13.94
N THR A 65 8.22 2.04 -13.45
CA THR A 65 8.79 0.69 -13.25
C THR A 65 8.21 0.07 -11.97
N THR A 66 8.04 -1.26 -11.96
CA THR A 66 7.52 -2.01 -10.81
C THR A 66 8.43 -3.20 -10.50
N HIS A 67 8.52 -3.56 -9.22
CA HIS A 67 9.27 -4.74 -8.76
C HIS A 67 8.40 -6.01 -8.70
N LEU A 68 7.14 -5.94 -9.16
CA LEU A 68 6.25 -7.10 -9.21
C LEU A 68 6.75 -8.14 -10.21
N GLN A 69 6.85 -9.38 -9.76
CA GLN A 69 7.19 -10.53 -10.60
C GLN A 69 5.92 -11.13 -11.20
N TYR A 70 5.76 -10.98 -12.51
CA TYR A 70 4.63 -11.54 -13.25
C TYR A 70 4.96 -12.95 -13.73
N THR A 71 4.05 -13.89 -13.50
CA THR A 71 4.23 -15.28 -13.93
C THR A 71 3.52 -15.56 -15.25
N GLN A 72 2.33 -15.00 -15.42
CA GLN A 72 1.50 -15.20 -16.61
C GLN A 72 0.48 -14.08 -16.77
N THR A 73 -0.22 -14.03 -17.90
CA THR A 73 -1.33 -13.12 -18.16
C THR A 73 -2.54 -13.92 -18.60
N ILE A 74 -3.70 -13.69 -17.98
CA ILE A 74 -4.97 -14.34 -18.33
C ILE A 74 -5.93 -13.24 -18.80
N SER A 75 -6.40 -13.29 -20.06
CA SER A 75 -7.38 -12.34 -20.59
C SER A 75 -6.99 -10.86 -20.37
N ASN A 76 -5.74 -10.50 -20.67
CA ASN A 76 -5.14 -9.17 -20.43
C ASN A 76 -5.06 -8.76 -18.95
N ARG A 77 -5.18 -9.70 -18.01
CA ARG A 77 -4.96 -9.48 -16.58
C ARG A 77 -3.65 -10.15 -16.17
N PRO A 78 -2.63 -9.37 -15.78
CA PRO A 78 -1.38 -9.94 -15.31
C PRO A 78 -1.61 -10.67 -13.99
N VAL A 79 -0.96 -11.82 -13.82
CA VAL A 79 -0.95 -12.63 -12.60
C VAL A 79 0.43 -12.48 -11.96
N VAL A 80 0.42 -12.14 -10.67
CA VAL A 80 1.62 -11.84 -9.89
C VAL A 80 1.95 -13.03 -8.99
N SER A 81 3.23 -13.36 -8.85
CA SER A 81 3.69 -14.31 -7.82
C SER A 81 3.86 -13.59 -6.48
N THR A 82 3.23 -14.11 -5.42
CA THR A 82 3.27 -13.53 -4.07
C THR A 82 4.13 -14.33 -3.08
N GLY A 83 4.83 -15.38 -3.54
CA GLY A 83 5.70 -16.20 -2.70
C GLY A 83 4.99 -17.03 -1.62
N LEU A 84 3.66 -17.13 -1.67
CA LEU A 84 2.86 -17.89 -0.71
C LEU A 84 2.91 -19.39 -1.02
N GLU A 85 3.13 -20.21 0.00
CA GLU A 85 3.05 -21.66 -0.10
C GLU A 85 1.61 -22.14 0.11
N VAL A 86 1.07 -22.84 -0.89
CA VAL A 86 -0.27 -23.44 -0.83
C VAL A 86 -0.14 -24.85 -0.25
N HIS A 87 -0.74 -25.08 0.92
CA HIS A 87 -0.73 -26.40 1.56
C HIS A 87 -1.72 -27.36 0.90
N HIS A 88 -2.96 -26.91 0.68
CA HIS A 88 -3.97 -27.65 -0.06
C HIS A 88 -5.04 -26.70 -0.61
N THR A 89 -5.99 -27.23 -1.38
CA THR A 89 -7.15 -26.48 -1.88
C THR A 89 -8.42 -27.06 -1.31
N MET A 90 -9.38 -26.18 -1.00
CA MET A 90 -10.69 -26.56 -0.48
C MET A 90 -11.78 -26.16 -1.47
N SER A 91 -12.71 -27.07 -1.73
CA SER A 91 -13.91 -26.83 -2.55
C SER A 91 -15.05 -26.29 -1.70
N ALA A 92 -14.96 -25.02 -1.30
CA ALA A 92 -16.01 -24.32 -0.57
C ALA A 92 -16.46 -23.09 -1.36
N SER A 93 -17.57 -23.21 -2.10
CA SER A 93 -18.04 -22.17 -3.03
C SER A 93 -16.97 -21.80 -4.08
N GLY A 94 -16.42 -22.81 -4.75
CA GLY A 94 -15.30 -22.70 -5.68
C GLY A 94 -14.00 -23.29 -5.10
N ILE A 95 -12.92 -23.23 -5.88
CA ILE A 95 -11.58 -23.68 -5.47
C ILE A 95 -10.92 -22.55 -4.68
N ARG A 96 -10.71 -22.75 -3.38
CA ARG A 96 -10.04 -21.79 -2.49
C ARG A 96 -8.70 -22.36 -2.00
N PRO A 97 -7.57 -21.70 -2.24
CA PRO A 97 -6.29 -22.15 -1.70
C PRO A 97 -6.24 -21.93 -0.19
N VAL A 98 -5.65 -22.89 0.52
CA VAL A 98 -5.31 -22.81 1.93
C VAL A 98 -3.79 -22.67 2.01
N VAL A 99 -3.35 -21.50 2.49
CA VAL A 99 -1.93 -21.15 2.58
C VAL A 99 -1.36 -21.46 3.96
N VAL A 100 -0.05 -21.73 4.02
CA VAL A 100 0.68 -21.86 5.27
C VAL A 100 0.84 -20.47 5.90
N SER A 101 0.36 -20.29 7.14
CA SER A 101 0.44 -19.01 7.86
C SER A 101 1.65 -18.91 8.81
N GLY A 102 2.27 -20.04 9.14
CA GLY A 102 3.30 -20.12 10.19
C GLY A 102 2.78 -19.98 11.63
N LEU A 103 1.46 -19.98 11.83
CA LEU A 103 0.86 -19.90 13.16
C LEU A 103 0.81 -21.28 13.82
N GLU A 104 1.22 -21.34 15.08
CA GLU A 104 1.13 -22.54 15.92
C GLU A 104 -0.11 -22.51 16.82
N PHE A 105 -0.77 -23.65 16.94
CA PHE A 105 -1.99 -23.81 17.73
C PHE A 105 -1.79 -24.87 18.82
N ASN A 106 -2.20 -24.55 20.05
CA ASN A 106 -2.12 -25.47 21.18
C ASN A 106 -3.38 -26.36 21.25
N SER A 107 -4.56 -25.74 21.12
CA SER A 107 -5.83 -26.43 21.31
C SER A 107 -6.96 -25.76 20.53
N THR A 108 -8.17 -26.32 20.60
CA THR A 108 -9.37 -25.77 19.94
C THR A 108 -10.54 -25.82 20.91
N ILE A 109 -11.29 -24.72 20.99
CA ILE A 109 -12.52 -24.62 21.79
C ILE A 109 -13.72 -24.88 20.86
N THR A 110 -14.64 -25.76 21.26
CA THR A 110 -15.82 -26.17 20.46
C THR A 110 -17.16 -25.62 20.97
N ALA A 111 -17.17 -24.90 22.10
CA ALA A 111 -18.39 -24.41 22.76
C ALA A 111 -19.21 -23.42 21.91
N SER A 112 -18.60 -22.78 20.92
CA SER A 112 -19.25 -21.83 19.99
C SER A 112 -18.61 -21.94 18.60
N GLY A 113 -18.71 -23.13 18.02
CA GLY A 113 -17.99 -23.49 16.79
C GLY A 113 -16.52 -23.83 17.05
N VAL A 114 -15.77 -24.12 15.99
CA VAL A 114 -14.35 -24.51 16.03
C VAL A 114 -13.48 -23.25 16.12
N ARG A 115 -13.00 -22.92 17.32
CA ARG A 115 -12.15 -21.74 17.57
C ARG A 115 -10.75 -22.18 17.98
N PRO A 116 -9.73 -22.01 17.12
CA PRO A 116 -8.37 -22.39 17.47
C PRO A 116 -7.79 -21.45 18.53
N VAL A 117 -6.98 -22.00 19.44
CA VAL A 117 -6.24 -21.28 20.48
C VAL A 117 -4.76 -21.31 20.11
N GLY A 118 -4.22 -20.14 19.74
CA GLY A 118 -2.81 -20.00 19.38
C GLY A 118 -1.87 -20.22 20.57
N THR A 119 -0.63 -20.60 20.29
CA THR A 119 0.44 -20.57 21.29
C THR A 119 0.91 -19.13 21.51
N ASN A 120 1.39 -18.84 22.72
CA ASN A 120 2.12 -17.62 23.01
C ASN A 120 3.48 -18.01 23.59
N HIS A 121 4.55 -17.37 23.11
CA HIS A 121 5.91 -17.59 23.60
C HIS A 121 6.23 -16.75 24.84
N LEU A 122 5.27 -15.95 25.33
CA LEU A 122 5.39 -15.21 26.59
C LEU A 122 5.34 -16.18 27.78
N GLU A 123 6.39 -16.17 28.59
CA GLU A 123 6.45 -16.93 29.85
C GLU A 123 5.56 -16.26 30.91
N VAL A 124 4.54 -17.00 31.36
CA VAL A 124 3.64 -16.53 32.41
C VAL A 124 4.25 -16.85 33.77
N SER A 125 4.72 -15.82 34.48
CA SER A 125 5.33 -15.95 35.81
C SER A 125 4.31 -16.28 36.90
N GLN A 126 3.10 -15.71 36.81
CA GLN A 126 2.04 -15.90 37.79
C GLN A 126 0.66 -15.64 37.16
N THR A 127 -0.39 -16.18 37.77
CA THR A 127 -1.79 -15.88 37.39
C THR A 127 -2.55 -15.37 38.60
N LEU A 128 -3.07 -14.15 38.53
CA LEU A 128 -3.84 -13.52 39.62
C LEU A 128 -5.29 -13.29 39.16
N MET A 129 -6.27 -13.88 39.85
CA MET A 129 -7.70 -13.75 39.49
C MET A 129 -7.99 -14.02 37.99
N ASN A 130 -7.49 -15.13 37.47
CA ASN A 130 -7.59 -15.51 36.04
C ASN A 130 -6.94 -14.51 35.07
N ARG A 131 -6.02 -13.67 35.55
CA ARG A 131 -5.21 -12.78 34.72
C ARG A 131 -3.77 -13.28 34.69
N PRO A 132 -3.25 -13.76 33.54
CA PRO A 132 -1.85 -14.12 33.42
C PRO A 132 -0.98 -12.86 33.49
N VAL A 133 0.12 -12.95 34.23
CA VAL A 133 1.11 -11.89 34.39
C VAL A 133 2.48 -12.45 34.00
N ALA A 134 3.12 -11.82 33.01
CA ALA A 134 4.48 -12.15 32.60
C ALA A 134 5.50 -11.52 33.56
N SER A 135 6.73 -12.04 33.59
CA SER A 135 7.79 -11.43 34.38
C SER A 135 8.17 -10.07 33.78
N ASN A 136 8.35 -9.07 34.65
CA ASN A 136 8.91 -7.77 34.26
C ASN A 136 10.43 -7.71 34.50
N GLN A 137 11.06 -8.82 34.89
CA GLN A 137 12.51 -8.85 35.11
C GLN A 137 13.24 -8.73 33.77
N ILE A 138 13.59 -7.50 33.42
CA ILE A 138 14.61 -7.18 32.43
C ILE A 138 15.90 -6.97 33.23
N ASP A 139 16.55 -8.07 33.63
CA ASP A 139 17.84 -7.97 34.30
C ASP A 139 18.91 -7.71 33.23
N ASN A 140 19.20 -6.43 32.97
CA ASN A 140 20.21 -6.00 32.03
C ASN A 140 21.14 -4.99 32.72
N GLU A 141 22.42 -5.35 32.82
CA GLU A 141 23.48 -4.52 33.41
C GLU A 141 23.57 -3.13 32.76
N GLY A 142 23.21 -3.00 31.48
CA GLY A 142 23.14 -1.71 30.77
C GLY A 142 21.96 -0.82 31.18
N LEU A 143 20.95 -1.37 31.85
CA LEU A 143 19.79 -0.64 32.37
C LEU A 143 20.00 -0.20 33.82
N MET A 144 20.79 -0.94 34.59
CA MET A 144 21.06 -0.70 36.02
C MET A 144 22.16 0.35 36.26
N GLY A 145 22.84 0.81 35.20
CA GLY A 145 23.96 1.75 35.29
C GLY A 145 25.19 1.13 35.96
N PHE A 146 26.36 1.68 35.68
CA PHE A 146 27.57 1.27 36.40
C PHE A 146 27.53 1.86 37.82
N LEU A 147 27.56 1.01 38.84
CA LEU A 147 27.87 1.41 40.21
C LEU A 147 29.39 1.46 40.31
N ASP A 148 29.95 2.67 40.34
CA ASP A 148 31.36 2.96 40.67
C ASP A 148 31.60 2.80 42.19
#